data_AF-A0A645GM33-F1
#
_entry.id   AF-A0A645GM33-F1
#
_cell.length_a   1.000
_cell.length_b   1.000
_cell.length_c   1.000
_cell.angle_alpha   90.00
_cell.angle_beta   90.00
_cell.angle_gamma   90.00
#
_symmetry.space_group_name_H-M   'P 1'
#
loop_
_entity.id
_entity.type
_entity.pdbx_description
1 polymer ?
#
loop_
_entity_poly.entity_id
_entity_poly.type
_entity_poly.pdbx_seq_one_letter_code
_entity_poly.pdbx_strand_id
1 'polypeptide(L)'
;MLVVAKLCRLVGLDQLHIGTVVGKMHGEKHEVLNLRDQCVLDKVPADESQHILTQDWGGLKPMFPVASGGLAPTMIPDLYSIFGKDVIMQFGGGIHAHPMGTVAGATACRQALEASLEGISLQDYAKNHKELEVALGKWLNK
;
A
#
# COMPACT_ATOMS: atom_id res chain seq x y z
N MET A 1 4.52 3.65 16.65
CA MET A 1 3.30 2.97 16.13
C MET A 1 3.22 1.49 16.49
N LEU A 2 4.34 0.76 16.63
CA LEU A 2 4.39 -0.70 16.82
C LEU A 2 3.49 -1.25 17.94
N VAL A 3 3.56 -0.67 19.14
CA VAL A 3 2.74 -1.10 20.29
C VAL A 3 1.25 -0.96 19.98
N VAL A 4 0.85 0.15 19.36
CA VAL A 4 -0.55 0.41 18.98
C VAL A 4 -1.03 -0.64 17.99
N ALA A 5 -0.23 -0.99 16.98
CA ALA A 5 -0.60 -2.03 16.02
C ALA A 5 -0.83 -3.40 16.69
N LYS A 6 0.01 -3.77 17.66
CA LYS A 6 -0.19 -5.00 18.43
C LYS A 6 -1.50 -4.97 19.23
N LEU A 7 -1.77 -3.87 19.93
CA LEU A 7 -3.00 -3.70 20.71
C LEU A 7 -4.24 -3.73 19.81
N CYS A 8 -4.20 -3.09 18.65
CA CYS A 8 -5.26 -3.12 17.65
C CYS A 8 -5.59 -4.54 17.21
N ARG A 9 -4.58 -5.38 16.96
CA ARG A 9 -4.81 -6.80 16.60
C ARG A 9 -5.45 -7.59 17.71
N LEU A 10 -4.98 -7.41 18.95
CA LEU A 10 -5.55 -8.09 20.12
C LEU A 10 -7.01 -7.69 20.39
N VAL A 11 -7.37 -6.43 20.16
CA VAL A 11 -8.74 -5.94 20.30
C VAL A 11 -9.65 -6.46 19.17
N GLY A 12 -9.06 -6.94 18.06
CA GLY A 12 -9.79 -7.54 16.95
C GLY A 12 -10.15 -6.57 15.83
N LEU A 13 -9.31 -5.55 15.58
CA LEU A 13 -9.48 -4.72 14.38
C LEU A 13 -9.24 -5.57 13.12
N ASP A 14 -10.05 -5.38 12.08
CA ASP A 14 -9.86 -6.09 10.80
C ASP A 14 -8.82 -5.42 9.90
N GLN A 15 -8.63 -4.11 10.03
CA GLN A 15 -7.80 -3.28 9.16
C GLN A 15 -7.06 -2.21 9.97
N LEU A 16 -5.83 -1.90 9.59
CA LEU A 16 -5.03 -0.86 10.25
C LEU A 16 -4.17 -0.08 9.27
N HIS A 17 -4.22 1.26 9.33
CA HIS A 17 -3.29 2.13 8.62
C HIS A 17 -1.87 1.99 9.16
N ILE A 18 -0.93 1.61 8.30
CA ILE A 18 0.48 1.39 8.68
C ILE A 18 1.48 2.31 7.96
N GLY A 19 0.99 3.21 7.10
CA GLY A 19 1.82 4.09 6.29
C GLY A 19 2.08 3.56 4.89
N THR A 20 2.78 4.35 4.07
CA THR A 20 2.89 4.12 2.62
C THR A 20 4.32 3.96 2.13
N VAL A 21 5.32 4.39 2.90
CA VAL A 21 6.73 4.55 2.49
C VAL A 21 6.95 5.60 1.38
N VAL A 22 6.20 5.52 0.29
CA VAL A 22 6.31 6.36 -0.92
C VAL A 22 5.29 7.51 -0.99
N GLY A 23 4.49 7.67 0.07
CA GLY A 23 3.43 8.68 0.13
C GLY A 23 3.87 9.97 0.82
N LYS A 24 2.91 10.83 1.12
CA LYS A 24 3.18 12.17 1.70
C LYS A 24 3.54 12.15 3.19
N MET A 25 3.16 11.09 3.89
CA MET A 25 3.31 10.99 5.35
C MET A 25 4.64 10.34 5.69
N HIS A 26 5.28 10.79 6.77
CA HIS A 26 6.52 10.18 7.25
C HIS A 26 6.29 8.73 7.71
N GLY A 27 7.28 7.88 7.45
CA GLY A 27 7.31 6.47 7.86
C GLY A 27 8.40 5.75 7.07
N GLU A 28 9.49 5.41 7.74
CA GLU A 28 10.60 4.74 7.07
C GLU A 28 10.21 3.32 6.63
N LYS A 29 10.84 2.84 5.56
CA LYS A 29 10.48 1.54 4.96
C LYS A 29 10.50 0.40 5.99
N HIS A 30 11.55 0.35 6.82
CA HIS A 30 11.67 -0.71 7.82
C HIS A 30 10.57 -0.63 8.89
N GLU A 31 10.22 0.58 9.37
CA GLU A 31 9.18 0.74 10.37
C GLU A 31 7.83 0.28 9.85
N VAL A 32 7.49 0.66 8.61
CA VAL A 32 6.24 0.28 7.97
C VAL A 32 6.16 -1.23 7.73
N LEU A 33 7.26 -1.86 7.32
CA LEU A 33 7.31 -3.32 7.13
C LEU A 33 7.23 -4.06 8.47
N ASN A 34 7.82 -3.53 9.54
CA ASN A 34 7.66 -4.09 10.88
C ASN A 34 6.18 -4.03 11.33
N LEU A 35 5.47 -2.95 11.02
CA LEU A 35 4.03 -2.85 11.29
C LEU A 35 3.22 -3.86 10.48
N ARG A 36 3.53 -4.03 9.19
CA ARG A 36 2.93 -5.07 8.34
C ARG A 36 3.12 -6.45 8.97
N ASP A 37 4.32 -6.78 9.40
CA ASP A 37 4.61 -8.11 9.94
C ASP A 37 3.81 -8.39 11.22
N GLN A 38 3.63 -7.39 12.09
CA GLN A 38 2.73 -7.51 13.24
C GLN A 38 1.25 -7.68 12.86
N CYS A 39 0.82 -7.16 11.71
CA CYS A 39 -0.55 -7.32 11.23
C CYS A 39 -0.79 -8.72 10.62
N VAL A 40 0.18 -9.27 9.89
CA VAL A 40 -0.07 -10.40 8.98
C VAL A 40 0.54 -11.72 9.46
N LEU A 41 1.73 -11.71 10.07
CA LEU A 41 2.40 -12.95 10.47
C LEU A 41 1.78 -13.53 11.75
N ASP A 42 1.72 -14.86 11.86
CA ASP A 42 1.37 -15.53 13.10
C ASP A 42 2.55 -15.55 14.09
N LYS A 43 3.77 -15.64 13.57
CA LYS A 43 5.02 -15.59 14.35
C LYS A 43 5.95 -14.55 13.78
N VAL A 44 6.24 -13.51 14.55
CA VAL A 44 7.18 -12.45 14.19
C VAL A 44 8.51 -12.73 14.89
N PRO A 45 9.62 -12.87 14.16
CA PRO A 45 10.94 -13.05 14.74
C PRO A 45 11.41 -11.79 15.48
N ALA A 46 12.36 -11.96 16.39
CA ALA A 46 13.03 -10.82 17.03
C ALA A 46 13.97 -10.13 16.03
N ASP A 47 14.09 -8.81 16.16
CA ASP A 47 15.07 -7.99 15.46
C ASP A 47 15.54 -6.88 16.41
N GLU A 48 16.72 -7.08 17.01
CA GLU A 48 17.29 -6.15 17.98
C GLU A 48 17.61 -4.79 17.36
N SER A 49 18.01 -4.75 16.09
CA SER A 49 18.34 -3.52 15.37
C SER A 49 17.13 -2.60 15.17
N GLN A 50 15.94 -3.20 15.22
CA GLN A 50 14.64 -2.56 15.04
C GLN A 50 13.82 -2.53 16.35
N HIS A 51 14.41 -2.93 17.47
CA HIS A 51 13.76 -3.04 18.77
C HIS A 51 12.49 -3.93 18.76
N ILE A 52 12.50 -5.01 17.96
CA ILE A 52 11.41 -5.99 17.86
C ILE A 52 11.72 -7.20 18.73
N LEU A 53 10.81 -7.52 19.66
CA LEU A 53 10.82 -8.78 20.39
C LEU A 53 10.06 -9.86 19.61
N THR A 54 10.43 -11.12 19.82
CA THR A 54 9.69 -12.28 19.31
C THR A 54 8.23 -12.20 19.74
N GLN A 55 7.32 -12.45 18.80
CA GLN A 55 5.87 -12.41 19.04
C GLN A 55 5.21 -13.62 18.40
N ASP A 56 4.50 -14.41 19.19
CA ASP A 56 3.58 -15.45 18.72
C ASP A 56 2.14 -14.95 18.92
N TRP A 57 1.33 -14.99 17.87
CA TRP A 57 -0.07 -14.58 17.86
C TRP A 57 -1.04 -15.75 18.12
N GLY A 58 -0.53 -16.98 18.23
CA GLY A 58 -1.30 -18.14 18.67
C GLY A 58 -2.47 -18.49 17.76
N GLY A 59 -2.35 -18.23 16.45
CA GLY A 59 -3.41 -18.44 15.47
C GLY A 59 -4.46 -17.33 15.44
N LEU A 60 -4.26 -16.21 16.14
CA LEU A 60 -5.13 -15.05 16.02
C LEU A 60 -5.13 -14.55 14.56
N LYS A 61 -6.33 -14.28 14.03
CA LYS A 61 -6.49 -13.84 12.64
C LYS A 61 -5.60 -12.62 12.32
N PRO A 62 -5.07 -12.53 11.09
CA PRO A 62 -4.33 -11.35 10.65
C PRO A 62 -5.26 -10.14 10.48
N MET A 63 -4.68 -8.95 10.54
CA MET A 63 -5.33 -7.70 10.13
C MET A 63 -4.84 -7.31 8.74
N PHE A 64 -5.69 -6.68 7.94
CA PHE A 64 -5.28 -6.09 6.68
C PHE A 64 -4.47 -4.80 6.90
N PRO A 65 -3.21 -4.73 6.47
CA PRO A 65 -2.47 -3.49 6.46
C PRO A 65 -3.06 -2.52 5.42
N VAL A 66 -3.20 -1.26 5.80
CA VAL A 66 -3.73 -0.20 4.93
C VAL A 66 -2.64 0.81 4.60
N ALA A 67 -2.30 0.92 3.32
CA ALA A 67 -1.43 1.95 2.76
C ALA A 67 -2.30 3.11 2.26
N SER A 68 -2.22 4.26 2.93
CA SER A 68 -2.98 5.47 2.58
C SER A 68 -2.17 6.73 2.83
N GLY A 69 -2.33 7.74 1.97
CA GLY A 69 -1.78 9.07 2.17
C GLY A 69 -0.98 9.59 0.98
N GLY A 70 -1.62 10.42 0.14
CA GLY A 70 -0.95 11.06 -1.00
C GLY A 70 -0.62 10.11 -2.16
N LEU A 71 -1.31 8.98 -2.25
CA LEU A 71 -1.09 7.98 -3.28
C LEU A 71 -1.73 8.37 -4.62
N ALA A 72 -1.11 7.93 -5.72
CA ALA A 72 -1.58 8.08 -7.10
C ALA A 72 -1.43 6.75 -7.87
N PRO A 73 -2.13 6.54 -9.01
CA PRO A 73 -2.03 5.30 -9.80
C PRO A 73 -0.60 4.91 -10.16
N THR A 74 0.27 5.90 -10.39
CA THR A 74 1.69 5.72 -10.73
C THR A 74 2.51 5.02 -9.65
N MET A 75 2.05 5.03 -8.40
CA MET A 75 2.77 4.46 -7.25
C MET A 75 2.41 2.99 -7.00
N ILE A 76 1.43 2.43 -7.71
CA ILE A 76 0.96 1.05 -7.49
C ILE A 76 2.07 0.00 -7.67
N PRO A 77 2.99 0.09 -8.66
CA PRO A 77 4.09 -0.85 -8.76
C PRO A 77 4.98 -0.89 -7.51
N ASP A 78 5.32 0.28 -6.96
CA ASP A 78 6.12 0.38 -5.74
C ASP A 78 5.36 -0.16 -4.52
N LEU A 79 4.09 0.22 -4.37
CA LEU A 79 3.23 -0.28 -3.29
C LEU A 79 3.09 -1.80 -3.36
N TYR A 80 2.90 -2.36 -4.56
CA TYR A 80 2.82 -3.81 -4.76
C TYR A 80 4.14 -4.51 -4.43
N SER A 81 5.27 -3.93 -4.84
CA SER A 81 6.61 -4.44 -4.52
C SER A 81 6.90 -4.42 -3.01
N ILE A 82 6.44 -3.37 -2.30
CA ILE A 82 6.67 -3.21 -0.86
C ILE A 82 5.75 -4.11 -0.03
N PHE A 83 4.45 -4.10 -0.33
CA PHE A 83 3.44 -4.71 0.54
C PHE A 83 2.94 -6.07 0.07
N GLY A 84 3.10 -6.41 -1.21
CA GLY A 84 2.54 -7.62 -1.80
C GLY A 84 1.03 -7.52 -2.03
N LYS A 85 0.35 -8.67 -1.97
CA LYS A 85 -1.07 -8.82 -2.34
C LYS A 85 -2.04 -8.55 -1.18
N ASP A 86 -1.63 -8.88 0.05
CA ASP A 86 -2.48 -8.80 1.23
C ASP A 86 -2.40 -7.40 1.87
N VAL A 87 -2.85 -6.40 1.11
CA VAL A 87 -2.82 -4.98 1.50
C VAL A 87 -4.03 -4.24 0.94
N ILE A 88 -4.51 -3.25 1.68
CA ILE A 88 -5.50 -2.29 1.19
C ILE A 88 -4.78 -1.01 0.80
N MET A 89 -4.86 -0.64 -0.48
CA MET A 89 -4.30 0.61 -0.99
C MET A 89 -5.41 1.65 -1.15
N GLN A 90 -5.31 2.78 -0.44
CA GLN A 90 -6.34 3.82 -0.45
C GLN A 90 -5.90 5.05 -1.25
N PHE A 91 -6.67 5.37 -2.27
CA PHE A 91 -6.44 6.51 -3.15
C PHE A 91 -7.58 7.51 -3.00
N GLY A 92 -7.31 8.62 -2.30
CA GLY A 92 -8.23 9.77 -2.25
C GLY A 92 -8.01 10.68 -3.45
N GLY A 93 -7.12 11.67 -3.29
CA GLY A 93 -6.77 12.62 -4.36
C GLY A 93 -6.22 11.94 -5.63
N GLY A 94 -5.56 10.78 -5.51
CA GLY A 94 -5.08 10.00 -6.67
C GLY A 94 -6.19 9.52 -7.60
N ILE A 95 -7.42 9.34 -7.11
CA ILE A 95 -8.60 8.99 -7.92
C ILE A 95 -9.35 10.27 -8.29
N HIS A 96 -9.79 11.03 -7.28
CA HIS A 96 -10.75 12.12 -7.51
C HIS A 96 -10.17 13.30 -8.28
N ALA A 97 -8.86 13.52 -8.22
CA ALA A 97 -8.21 14.59 -8.96
C ALA A 97 -7.83 14.19 -10.39
N HIS A 98 -8.21 13.01 -10.88
CA HIS A 98 -7.90 12.62 -12.26
C HIS A 98 -8.50 13.62 -13.27
N PRO A 99 -7.75 14.06 -14.31
CA PRO A 99 -8.22 15.10 -15.26
C PRO A 99 -9.54 14.78 -15.97
N MET A 100 -9.84 13.48 -16.14
CA MET A 100 -11.09 12.99 -16.74
C MET A 100 -12.17 12.61 -15.71
N GLY A 101 -12.00 13.02 -14.45
CA GLY A 101 -12.96 12.78 -13.37
C GLY A 101 -12.76 11.47 -12.60
N THR A 102 -13.58 11.27 -11.56
CA THR A 102 -13.43 10.21 -10.55
C THR A 102 -13.45 8.80 -11.13
N VAL A 103 -14.37 8.52 -12.07
CA VAL A 103 -14.48 7.18 -12.69
C VAL A 103 -13.19 6.83 -13.41
N ALA A 104 -12.66 7.76 -14.22
CA ALA A 104 -11.39 7.57 -14.91
C ALA A 104 -10.21 7.39 -13.93
N GLY A 105 -10.19 8.13 -12.82
CA GLY A 105 -9.18 7.93 -11.78
C GLY A 105 -9.21 6.53 -11.15
N ALA A 106 -10.42 6.01 -10.87
CA ALA A 106 -10.58 4.66 -10.34
C ALA A 106 -10.16 3.61 -11.38
N THR A 107 -10.55 3.81 -12.65
CA THR A 107 -10.13 2.97 -13.77
C THR A 107 -8.60 2.95 -13.92
N ALA A 108 -7.93 4.12 -13.84
CA ALA A 108 -6.48 4.21 -13.92
C ALA A 108 -5.78 3.45 -12.78
N CYS A 109 -6.30 3.52 -11.54
CA CYS A 109 -5.80 2.71 -10.43
C CYS A 109 -5.92 1.20 -10.71
N ARG A 110 -7.04 0.76 -11.29
CA ARG A 110 -7.25 -0.65 -11.66
C ARG A 110 -6.30 -1.11 -12.75
N GLN A 111 -6.16 -0.33 -13.82
CA GLN A 111 -5.22 -0.58 -14.91
C GLN A 111 -3.77 -0.66 -14.42
N ALA A 112 -3.35 0.25 -13.53
CA ALA A 112 -2.01 0.22 -12.95
C ALA A 112 -1.76 -1.01 -12.06
N LEU A 113 -2.78 -1.50 -11.33
CA LEU A 113 -2.69 -2.76 -10.58
C LEU A 113 -2.58 -3.97 -11.52
N GLU A 114 -3.40 -4.02 -12.57
CA GLU A 114 -3.36 -5.10 -13.58
C GLU A 114 -2.00 -5.17 -14.28
N ALA A 115 -1.46 -4.03 -14.72
CA ALA A 115 -0.12 -3.93 -15.25
C ALA A 115 0.94 -4.48 -14.27
N SER A 116 0.84 -4.12 -12.99
CA SER A 116 1.76 -4.58 -11.95
C SER A 116 1.67 -6.09 -11.69
N LEU A 117 0.46 -6.67 -11.77
CA LEU A 117 0.22 -8.10 -11.61
C LEU A 117 0.75 -8.90 -12.82
N GLU A 118 0.65 -8.33 -14.02
CA GLU A 118 1.14 -8.92 -15.27
C GLU A 118 2.64 -8.68 -15.51
N GLY A 119 3.28 -7.85 -14.69
CA GLY A 119 4.70 -7.50 -14.85
C GLY A 119 4.97 -6.58 -16.05
N ILE A 120 3.96 -5.82 -16.51
CA ILE A 120 4.05 -4.87 -17.62
C ILE A 120 4.34 -3.48 -17.05
N SER A 121 5.25 -2.72 -17.69
CA SER A 121 5.51 -1.34 -17.29
C SER A 121 4.24 -0.48 -17.43
N LEU A 122 4.04 0.51 -16.55
CA LEU A 122 2.88 1.39 -16.66
C LEU A 122 2.87 2.14 -17.99
N GLN A 123 4.04 2.52 -18.50
CA GLN A 123 4.20 3.22 -19.78
C GLN A 123 3.75 2.35 -20.96
N ASP A 124 4.08 1.06 -20.95
CA ASP A 124 3.64 0.14 -22.01
C ASP A 124 2.15 -0.16 -21.89
N TYR A 125 1.65 -0.39 -20.68
CA TYR A 125 0.23 -0.65 -20.46
C TYR A 125 -0.64 0.56 -20.85
N ALA A 126 -0.17 1.78 -20.57
CA ALA A 126 -0.86 3.03 -20.91
C ALA A 126 -1.08 3.24 -22.41
N LYS A 127 -0.28 2.63 -23.30
CA LYS A 127 -0.41 2.79 -24.77
C LYS A 127 -1.82 2.48 -25.28
N ASN A 128 -2.52 1.55 -24.62
CA ASN A 128 -3.88 1.14 -24.97
C ASN A 128 -4.91 1.48 -23.88
N HIS A 129 -4.54 2.25 -22.85
CA HIS A 129 -5.37 2.53 -21.68
C HIS A 129 -5.35 4.04 -21.39
N LYS A 130 -6.38 4.74 -21.89
CA LYS A 130 -6.41 6.21 -21.90
C LYS A 130 -6.40 6.82 -20.50
N GLU A 131 -7.11 6.21 -19.55
CA GLU A 131 -7.18 6.69 -18.18
C GLU A 131 -5.81 6.60 -17.51
N LEU A 132 -5.12 5.46 -17.64
CA LEU A 132 -3.76 5.31 -17.15
C LEU A 132 -2.81 6.31 -17.81
N GLU A 133 -2.83 6.47 -19.14
CA GLU A 133 -2.00 7.44 -19.87
C GLU A 133 -2.15 8.86 -19.31
N VAL A 134 -3.40 9.31 -19.10
CA VAL A 134 -3.69 10.63 -18.55
C VAL A 134 -3.24 10.75 -17.09
N ALA A 135 -3.38 9.69 -16.30
CA ALA A 135 -2.84 9.63 -14.94
C ALA A 135 -1.31 9.78 -14.94
N LEU A 136 -0.60 9.02 -15.77
CA LEU A 136 0.85 9.10 -15.90
C LEU A 136 1.28 10.54 -16.23
N GLY A 137 0.62 11.17 -17.21
CA GLY A 137 0.89 12.54 -17.62
C GLY A 137 0.73 13.58 -16.50
N LYS A 138 -0.20 13.36 -15.55
CA LYS A 138 -0.44 14.25 -14.42
C LYS A 138 0.56 14.09 -13.28
N TRP A 139 0.94 12.85 -12.95
CA TRP A 139 1.67 12.55 -11.72
C TRP A 139 3.13 12.16 -11.93
N LEU A 140 3.58 11.83 -13.15
CA LEU A 140 5.01 11.62 -13.45
C LEU A 140 5.72 12.88 -13.97
N ASN A 141 5.00 13.84 -14.55
CA ASN A 141 5.59 15.07 -15.09
C ASN A 141 5.70 16.19 -14.04
N LYS A 142 5.94 15.85 -12.77
CA LYS A 142 6.12 16.81 -11.68
C LYS A 142 7.57 16.98 -11.30
#